data_AF-A0A7W3LSJ6-F1
#
_entry.id   AF-A0A7W3LSJ6-F1
#
_cell.length_a   1.000
_cell.length_b   1.000
_cell.length_c   1.000
_cell.angle_alpha   90.00
_cell.angle_beta   90.00
_cell.angle_gamma   90.00
#
_symmetry.space_group_name_H-M   'P 1'
#
loop_
_entity.id
_entity.type
_entity.pdbx_description
1 polymer ?
#
loop_
_entity_poly.entity_id
_entity_poly.type
_entity_poly.pdbx_seq_one_letter_code
_entity_poly.pdbx_strand_id
1 'polypeptide(L)'
;MAAPPPPGALPPPLDSAAAAKLSPNEQPNPAYRQLYQAYADAYGSIDRLRRALDPAHRTLNGTDAWLGPEARQWGGQLDTQRGQLQKAADRILWDIYERLSATQRTIARV
;
A
#
# COMPACT_ATOMS: atom_id res chain seq x y z
N MET A 1 11.62 -5.97 -1.80
CA MET A 1 11.73 -4.68 -2.52
C MET A 1 11.76 -3.59 -1.47
N ALA A 2 12.39 -2.44 -1.74
CA ALA A 2 12.22 -1.29 -0.85
C ALA A 2 10.75 -0.85 -0.85
N ALA A 3 10.28 -0.32 0.28
CA ALA A 3 8.94 0.29 0.33
C ALA A 3 8.91 1.51 -0.61
N PRO A 4 7.77 1.78 -1.29
CA PRO A 4 7.67 2.96 -2.14
C PRO A 4 7.74 4.25 -1.29
N PRO A 5 8.06 5.41 -1.92
CA PRO A 5 8.18 6.68 -1.22
C PRO A 5 6.89 7.07 -0.50
N PRO A 6 6.93 7.76 0.66
CA PRO A 6 5.72 8.19 1.34
C PRO A 6 4.85 9.09 0.45
N PRO A 7 3.52 9.19 0.68
CA PRO A 7 2.61 10.02 -0.12
C PRO A 7 3.04 11.48 -0.29
N GLY A 8 3.77 12.04 0.69
CA GLY A 8 4.34 13.39 0.63
C GLY A 8 5.46 13.58 -0.41
N ALA A 9 5.98 12.50 -1.01
CA ALA A 9 6.96 12.57 -2.10
C ALA A 9 6.33 12.92 -3.45
N LEU A 10 5.00 12.75 -3.60
CA LEU A 10 4.26 13.12 -4.80
C LEU A 10 3.49 14.44 -4.56
N PRO A 11 3.29 15.27 -5.59
CA PRO A 11 2.55 16.52 -5.43
C PRO A 11 1.12 16.24 -4.94
N PRO A 12 0.60 17.00 -3.96
CA PRO A 12 -0.77 16.80 -3.50
C PRO A 12 -1.78 17.13 -4.62
N PRO A 13 -3.02 16.64 -4.53
CA PRO A 13 -4.11 17.06 -5.41
C PRO A 13 -4.28 18.58 -5.38
N LEU A 14 -4.76 19.16 -6.49
CA LEU A 14 -5.07 20.59 -6.51
C LEU A 14 -6.21 20.90 -5.53
N ASP A 15 -5.96 21.84 -4.63
CA ASP A 15 -6.98 22.45 -3.78
C ASP A 15 -7.83 23.45 -4.59
N SER A 16 -8.87 24.00 -3.97
CA SER A 16 -9.78 24.95 -4.63
C SER A 16 -9.07 26.23 -5.10
N ALA A 17 -8.07 26.70 -4.37
CA ALA A 17 -7.34 27.92 -4.71
C ALA A 17 -6.41 27.72 -5.91
N ALA A 18 -5.72 26.58 -5.98
CA ALA A 18 -4.87 26.20 -7.11
C ALA A 18 -5.72 25.84 -8.34
N ALA A 19 -6.87 25.19 -8.14
CA ALA A 19 -7.81 24.90 -9.22
C ALA A 19 -8.36 26.17 -9.88
N ALA A 20 -8.58 27.24 -9.11
CA ALA A 20 -9.05 28.52 -9.64
C ALA A 20 -8.02 29.25 -10.54
N LYS A 21 -6.75 28.85 -10.50
CA LYS A 21 -5.66 29.41 -11.33
C LYS A 21 -5.44 28.64 -12.63
N LEU A 22 -6.17 27.55 -12.85
CA LEU A 22 -6.06 26.76 -14.08
C LEU A 22 -6.60 27.53 -15.28
N SER A 23 -6.12 27.15 -16.47
CA SER A 23 -6.68 27.66 -17.72
C SER A 23 -8.18 27.32 -17.79
N PRO A 24 -9.03 28.13 -18.46
CA PRO A 24 -10.47 27.86 -18.56
C PRO A 24 -10.83 26.49 -19.16
N ASN A 25 -9.92 25.94 -19.98
CA ASN A 25 -10.04 24.65 -20.66
C ASN A 25 -9.46 23.48 -19.85
N GLU A 26 -9.04 23.71 -18.60
CA GLU A 26 -8.47 22.70 -17.72
C GLU A 26 -9.30 22.57 -16.45
N GLN A 27 -9.30 21.38 -15.88
CA GLN A 27 -9.88 21.11 -14.57
C GLN A 27 -9.03 20.12 -13.79
N PRO A 28 -9.10 20.11 -12.44
CA PRO A 28 -8.42 19.10 -11.63
C PRO A 28 -8.87 17.69 -12.01
N ASN A 29 -7.93 16.76 -12.05
CA ASN A 29 -8.24 15.36 -12.35
C ASN A 29 -8.82 14.67 -11.10
N PRO A 30 -10.10 14.25 -11.09
CA PRO A 30 -10.68 13.53 -9.95
C PRO A 30 -10.01 12.17 -9.71
N ALA A 31 -9.54 11.50 -10.77
CA ALA A 31 -8.84 10.22 -10.65
C ALA A 31 -7.49 10.38 -9.91
N TYR A 32 -6.77 11.49 -10.17
CA TYR A 32 -5.54 11.79 -9.42
C TYR A 32 -5.82 11.94 -7.92
N ARG A 33 -6.88 12.68 -7.57
CA ARG A 33 -7.27 12.87 -6.16
C ARG A 33 -7.63 11.55 -5.49
N GLN A 34 -8.41 10.70 -6.15
CA GLN A 34 -8.79 9.39 -5.63
C GLN A 34 -7.58 8.47 -5.42
N LEU A 35 -6.66 8.42 -6.39
CA LEU A 35 -5.43 7.63 -6.28
C LEU A 35 -4.51 8.15 -5.17
N TYR A 36 -4.38 9.47 -5.02
CA TYR A 36 -3.59 10.06 -3.94
C TYR A 36 -4.15 9.69 -2.56
N GLN A 37 -5.47 9.76 -2.40
CA GLN A 37 -6.12 9.38 -1.15
C GLN A 37 -5.98 7.88 -0.86
N ALA A 38 -6.24 7.03 -1.85
CA ALA A 38 -6.03 5.59 -1.73
C ALA A 38 -4.56 5.26 -1.37
N TYR A 39 -3.60 5.98 -1.93
CA TYR A 39 -2.20 5.81 -1.59
C TYR A 39 -1.90 6.19 -0.15
N ALA A 40 -2.43 7.33 0.32
CA ALA A 40 -2.27 7.77 1.70
C ALA A 40 -2.89 6.78 2.70
N ASP A 41 -4.10 6.31 2.44
CA ASP A 41 -4.81 5.36 3.29
C ASP A 41 -4.12 3.99 3.31
N ALA A 42 -3.68 3.50 2.14
CA ALA A 42 -2.92 2.26 2.04
C ALA A 42 -1.58 2.38 2.77
N TYR A 43 -0.82 3.45 2.56
CA TYR A 43 0.47 3.66 3.21
C TYR A 43 0.35 3.68 4.73
N GLY A 44 -0.70 4.31 5.28
CA GLY A 44 -0.96 4.38 6.72
C GLY A 44 -1.45 3.06 7.34
N SER A 45 -1.96 2.12 6.55
CA SER A 45 -2.55 0.86 7.06
C SER A 45 -1.77 -0.40 6.68
N ILE A 46 -0.84 -0.32 5.71
CA ILE A 46 -0.16 -1.49 5.12
C ILE A 46 0.63 -2.31 6.14
N ASP A 47 1.18 -1.67 7.17
CA ASP A 47 1.97 -2.36 8.19
C ASP A 47 1.12 -3.34 9.01
N ARG A 48 -0.19 -3.08 9.14
CA ARG A 48 -1.12 -4.04 9.75
C ARG A 48 -1.23 -5.30 8.90
N LEU A 49 -1.28 -5.14 7.57
CA LEU A 49 -1.33 -6.27 6.64
C LEU A 49 -0.02 -7.05 6.65
N ARG A 50 1.14 -6.36 6.55
CA ARG A 50 2.47 -7.00 6.57
C ARG A 50 2.71 -7.86 7.81
N ARG A 51 2.12 -7.48 8.94
CA ARG A 51 2.34 -8.10 10.26
C ARG A 51 1.18 -8.95 10.74
N ALA A 52 0.14 -9.16 9.92
CA ALA A 52 -1.08 -9.85 10.37
C ALA A 52 -0.81 -11.29 10.88
N LEU A 53 0.22 -11.95 10.34
CA LEU A 53 0.62 -13.31 10.73
C LEU A 53 1.73 -13.36 11.79
N ASP A 54 2.29 -12.22 12.20
CA ASP A 54 3.33 -12.17 13.22
C ASP A 54 2.87 -12.75 14.58
N PRO A 55 1.62 -12.53 15.06
CA PRO A 55 1.15 -13.14 16.31
C PRO A 55 1.11 -14.67 16.26
N ALA A 56 0.67 -15.25 15.14
CA ALA A 56 0.65 -16.70 14.95
C ALA A 56 2.08 -17.27 14.94
N HIS A 57 2.99 -16.59 14.23
CA HIS A 57 4.40 -16.98 14.18
C HIS A 57 5.07 -16.87 15.56
N ARG A 58 4.74 -15.85 16.36
CA ARG A 58 5.19 -15.74 17.75
C ARG A 58 4.66 -16.87 18.63
N THR A 59 3.41 -17.26 18.46
CA THR A 59 2.78 -18.33 19.25
C THR A 59 3.44 -19.68 18.98
N LEU A 60 3.70 -19.97 17.69
CA LEU A 60 4.39 -21.19 17.27
C LEU A 60 5.78 -21.32 17.92
N ASN A 61 6.56 -20.24 17.88
CA ASN A 61 7.96 -20.25 18.35
C ASN A 61 8.12 -19.97 19.85
N GLY A 62 7.06 -19.53 20.52
CA GLY A 62 7.09 -19.09 21.91
C GLY A 62 6.69 -20.17 22.92
N THR A 63 6.36 -21.38 22.47
CA THR A 63 5.88 -22.46 23.35
C THR A 63 6.49 -23.80 22.96
N ASP A 64 6.80 -24.63 23.95
CA ASP A 64 7.26 -26.01 23.74
C ASP A 64 6.13 -26.98 23.39
N ALA A 65 4.90 -26.46 23.18
CA ALA A 65 3.72 -27.25 22.85
C ALA A 65 3.69 -27.71 21.39
N TRP A 66 4.48 -27.10 20.51
CA TRP A 66 4.50 -27.37 19.06
C TRP A 66 5.74 -28.17 18.67
N LEU A 67 5.69 -29.48 18.92
CA LEU A 67 6.77 -30.41 18.60
C LEU A 67 6.29 -31.47 17.61
N GLY A 68 7.23 -32.04 16.85
CA GLY A 68 6.95 -33.11 15.90
C GLY A 68 6.90 -32.67 14.43
N PRO A 69 6.79 -33.64 13.49
CA PRO A 69 6.84 -33.37 12.06
C PRO A 69 5.69 -32.50 11.56
N GLU A 70 4.49 -32.64 12.11
CA GLU A 70 3.30 -31.86 11.75
C GLU A 70 3.48 -30.38 12.13
N ALA A 71 4.00 -30.12 13.33
CA ALA A 71 4.30 -28.76 13.80
C ALA A 71 5.34 -28.07 12.89
N ARG A 72 6.38 -28.79 12.46
CA ARG A 72 7.38 -28.26 11.52
C ARG A 72 6.78 -27.96 10.15
N GLN A 73 5.93 -28.85 9.64
CA GLN A 73 5.25 -28.66 8.37
C GLN A 73 4.36 -27.41 8.42
N TRP A 74 3.56 -27.26 9.48
CA TRP A 74 2.72 -26.09 9.67
C TRP A 74 3.54 -24.80 9.81
N GLY A 75 4.66 -24.84 10.53
CA GLY A 75 5.59 -23.70 10.63
C GLY A 75 6.13 -23.24 9.27
N GLY A 76 6.56 -24.18 8.43
CA GLY A 76 7.02 -23.85 7.07
C GLY A 76 5.92 -23.24 6.19
N GLN A 77 4.67 -23.69 6.34
CA GLN A 77 3.52 -23.08 5.68
C GLN A 77 3.27 -21.65 6.17
N LEU A 78 3.32 -21.45 7.49
CA LEU A 78 3.11 -20.13 8.10
C LEU A 78 4.17 -19.12 7.63
N ASP A 79 5.44 -19.53 7.58
CA ASP A 79 6.53 -18.68 7.06
C ASP A 79 6.33 -18.33 5.59
N THR A 80 5.92 -19.31 4.79
CA THR A 80 5.59 -19.11 3.37
C THR A 80 4.47 -18.09 3.21
N GLN A 81 3.37 -18.27 3.95
CA GLN A 81 2.21 -17.36 3.91
C GLN A 81 2.56 -15.96 4.40
N ARG A 82 3.37 -15.84 5.44
CA ARG A 82 3.88 -14.55 5.95
C ARG A 82 4.73 -13.83 4.91
N GLY A 83 5.62 -14.54 4.23
CA GLY A 83 6.41 -13.98 3.13
C GLY A 83 5.55 -13.56 1.94
N GLN A 84 4.53 -14.36 1.57
CA GLN A 84 3.59 -14.01 0.51
C GLN A 84 2.75 -12.78 0.86
N LEU A 85 2.28 -12.68 2.10
CA LEU A 85 1.51 -11.54 2.59
C LEU A 85 2.30 -10.25 2.55
N GLN A 86 3.57 -10.27 3.00
CA GLN A 86 4.45 -9.11 2.93
C GLN A 86 4.68 -8.66 1.48
N LYS A 87 4.95 -9.60 0.57
CA LYS A 87 5.14 -9.30 -0.86
C LYS A 87 3.87 -8.73 -1.49
N ALA A 88 2.70 -9.28 -1.17
CA ALA A 88 1.43 -8.79 -1.67
C ALA A 88 1.14 -7.38 -1.17
N ALA A 89 1.40 -7.12 0.12
CA ALA A 89 1.26 -5.80 0.72
C ALA A 89 2.17 -4.75 0.05
N ASP A 90 3.44 -5.09 -0.17
CA ASP A 90 4.39 -4.22 -0.87
C ASP A 90 3.96 -3.95 -2.32
N ARG A 91 3.46 -4.98 -3.00
CA ARG A 91 3.00 -4.88 -4.38
C ARG A 91 1.80 -3.95 -4.52
N ILE A 92 0.81 -4.05 -3.63
CA ILE A 92 -0.35 -3.14 -3.61
C ILE A 92 0.10 -1.68 -3.55
N LEU A 93 1.06 -1.36 -2.67
CA LEU A 93 1.56 0.01 -2.58
C LEU A 93 2.30 0.45 -3.84
N TRP A 94 3.13 -0.41 -4.42
CA TRP A 94 3.83 -0.12 -5.66
C TRP A 94 2.86 0.11 -6.82
N ASP A 95 1.84 -0.75 -6.98
CA ASP A 95 0.84 -0.63 -8.05
C ASP A 95 0.07 0.71 -7.96
N ILE A 96 -0.30 1.14 -6.75
CA ILE A 96 -0.96 2.45 -6.54
C ILE A 96 0.00 3.61 -6.85
N TYR A 97 1.25 3.53 -6.35
CA TYR A 97 2.26 4.57 -6.59
C TYR A 97 2.57 4.73 -8.08
N GLU A 98 2.78 3.64 -8.80
CA GLU A 98 3.04 3.65 -10.24
C GLU A 98 1.86 4.26 -10.99
N ARG A 99 0.63 3.86 -10.66
CA ARG A 99 -0.56 4.42 -11.29
C ARG A 99 -0.72 5.92 -11.00
N LEU A 100 -0.50 6.34 -9.76
CA LEU A 100 -0.60 7.74 -9.34
C LEU A 100 0.46 8.61 -10.02
N SER A 101 1.71 8.14 -10.06
CA SER A 101 2.83 8.87 -10.69
C SER A 101 2.66 9.03 -12.21
N ALA A 102 2.02 8.06 -12.86
CA ALA A 102 1.65 8.15 -14.27
C ALA A 102 0.38 8.98 -14.55
N THR A 103 -0.39 9.35 -13.52
CA THR A 103 -1.66 10.07 -13.68
C THR A 103 -1.42 11.58 -13.62
N GLN A 104 -1.93 12.32 -14.61
CA GLN A 104 -1.85 13.78 -14.63
C GLN A 104 -2.76 14.41 -13.57
N ARG A 105 -2.31 15.53 -12.97
CA ARG A 105 -3.07 16.28 -11.94
C ARG A 105 -4.22 17.10 -12.52
N THR A 106 -4.17 17.41 -13.81
CA THR A 106 -5.19 18.14 -14.56
C THR A 106 -5.62 17.33 -15.77
N ILE A 107 -6.81 17.61 -16.26
CA ILE A 107 -7.36 17.07 -17.52
C ILE A 107 -8.03 18.21 -18.28
N ALA A 108 -8.19 18.02 -19.59
CA ALA A 108 -8.99 18.92 -20.41
C ALA A 108 -10.43 18.96 -19.89
N ARG A 109 -11.00 20.17 -19.87
CA ARG A 109 -12.41 20.40 -19.57
C ARG A 109 -13.21 20.04 -20.83
N VAL A 110 -14.13 19.10 -20.69
CA VAL A 110 -15.10 18.70 -21.73
C VAL A 110 -16.32 19.60 -21.65
#